data_AF-A0A7Y5EYJ5-F1
#
_entry.id   AF-A0A7Y5EYJ5-F1
#
_cell.length_a   1.000
_cell.length_b   1.000
_cell.length_c   1.000
_cell.angle_alpha   90.00
_cell.angle_beta   90.00
_cell.angle_gamma   90.00
#
_symmetry.space_group_name_H-M   'P 1'
#
loop_
_entity.id
_entity.type
_entity.pdbx_description
1 polymer ?
#
loop_
_entity_poly.entity_id
_entity_poly.type
_entity_poly.pdbx_seq_one_letter_code
_entity_poly.pdbx_strand_id
1 'polypeptide(L)'
;MNLTPTLLIWHRFGKEHGEGEFRVNPPEVVAQHLQNRATLFRGSTTPDDWRWFQVDDTLIVERPAPDDVIFGPDTRIFYLLDQGISILEDIRYPRTDRWRWYIHLADYAFNPDLDCWVMQDLFVDVFVTPDERTNQVLDLDDLALALDLSLITPAKTSEILRRTETLIWQIARGEFPFEAV
;
A
#
# COMPACT_ATOMS: atom_id res chain seq x y z
N MET A 1 12.77 17.27 -10.36
CA MET A 1 11.40 16.81 -10.04
C MET A 1 10.80 17.79 -9.07
N ASN A 2 9.59 18.27 -9.34
CA ASN A 2 8.83 19.03 -8.34
C ASN A 2 8.11 18.01 -7.46
N LEU A 3 8.38 18.04 -6.16
CA LEU A 3 7.64 17.24 -5.19
C LEU A 3 6.45 18.05 -4.73
N THR A 4 5.23 17.61 -5.09
CA THR A 4 4.01 18.28 -4.69
C THR A 4 3.43 17.58 -3.46
N PRO A 5 3.23 18.27 -2.33
CA PRO A 5 2.55 17.69 -1.18
C PRO A 5 1.19 17.13 -1.60
N THR A 6 0.94 15.86 -1.30
CA THR A 6 -0.32 15.17 -1.56
C THR A 6 -0.72 14.37 -0.34
N LEU A 7 -1.96 13.91 -0.24
CA LEU A 7 -2.40 13.02 0.83
C LEU A 7 -2.75 11.67 0.23
N LEU A 8 -2.28 10.60 0.86
CA LEU A 8 -2.68 9.23 0.54
C LEU A 8 -3.22 8.56 1.80
N ILE A 9 -4.37 7.93 1.68
CA ILE A 9 -5.01 7.15 2.74
C ILE A 9 -4.93 5.68 2.35
N TRP A 10 -4.19 4.90 3.14
CA TRP A 10 -4.27 3.44 3.07
C TRP A 10 -5.61 2.99 3.63
N HIS A 11 -6.38 2.27 2.81
CA HIS A 11 -7.69 1.75 3.11
C HIS A 11 -7.71 0.23 2.97
N ARG A 12 -7.63 -0.46 4.11
CA ARG A 12 -7.82 -1.91 4.18
C ARG A 12 -9.31 -2.22 4.25
N PHE A 13 -9.86 -2.67 3.12
CA PHE A 13 -11.30 -2.85 2.96
C PHE A 13 -11.85 -3.87 3.97
N GLY A 14 -12.94 -3.52 4.65
CA GLY A 14 -13.57 -4.36 5.67
C GLY A 14 -13.03 -4.18 7.09
N LYS A 15 -12.00 -3.32 7.29
CA LYS A 15 -11.40 -2.97 8.60
C LYS A 15 -11.70 -1.54 9.03
N GLU A 16 -12.71 -0.90 8.46
CA GLU A 16 -13.04 0.51 8.71
C GLU A 16 -13.45 0.79 10.17
N HIS A 17 -13.74 -0.26 10.94
CA HIS A 17 -14.11 -0.23 12.35
C HIS A 17 -12.94 -0.58 13.29
N GLY A 18 -11.73 -0.77 12.77
CA GLY A 18 -10.50 -1.09 13.52
C GLY A 18 -9.82 -2.39 13.06
N GLU A 19 -8.70 -2.74 13.69
CA GLU A 19 -7.87 -3.93 13.38
C GLU A 19 -8.51 -5.28 13.77
N GLY A 20 -9.82 -5.31 14.01
CA GLY A 20 -10.59 -6.49 14.44
C GLY A 20 -10.86 -7.48 13.30
N GLU A 21 -12.07 -8.01 13.22
CA GLU A 21 -12.44 -8.95 12.15
C GLU A 21 -12.76 -8.22 10.84
N PHE A 22 -12.57 -8.89 9.70
CA PHE A 22 -13.09 -8.40 8.44
C PHE A 22 -14.61 -8.47 8.43
N ARG A 23 -15.28 -7.43 7.89
CA ARG A 23 -16.71 -7.47 7.60
C ARG A 23 -17.10 -6.46 6.54
N VAL A 24 -18.14 -6.76 5.78
CA VAL A 24 -18.75 -5.79 4.86
C VAL A 24 -19.36 -4.65 5.67
N ASN A 25 -18.88 -3.44 5.42
CA ASN A 25 -19.41 -2.23 6.04
C ASN A 25 -20.31 -1.46 5.05
N PRO A 26 -21.39 -0.81 5.51
CA PRO A 26 -22.19 0.06 4.66
C PRO A 26 -21.36 1.18 4.02
N PRO A 27 -21.68 1.63 2.79
CA PRO A 27 -20.92 2.68 2.10
C PRO A 27 -20.73 3.96 2.90
N GLU A 28 -21.73 4.35 3.71
CA GLU A 28 -21.65 5.51 4.59
C GLU A 28 -20.63 5.34 5.72
N VAL A 29 -20.42 4.12 6.22
CA VAL A 29 -19.40 3.83 7.22
C VAL A 29 -18.01 3.93 6.60
N VAL A 30 -17.85 3.42 5.38
CA VAL A 30 -16.59 3.54 4.62
C VAL A 30 -16.28 5.01 4.32
N ALA A 31 -17.25 5.77 3.81
CA ALA A 31 -17.09 7.19 3.53
C ALA A 31 -16.73 7.98 4.79
N GLN A 32 -17.43 7.73 5.91
CA GLN A 32 -17.13 8.38 7.18
C GLN A 32 -15.73 8.02 7.70
N HIS A 33 -15.30 6.76 7.55
CA HIS A 33 -13.95 6.33 7.91
C HIS A 33 -12.89 7.11 7.12
N LEU A 34 -13.02 7.17 5.79
CA LEU A 34 -12.08 7.91 4.93
C LEU A 34 -12.07 9.41 5.27
N GLN A 35 -13.24 10.01 5.47
CA GLN A 35 -13.36 11.41 5.91
C GLN A 35 -12.66 11.64 7.25
N ASN A 36 -12.87 10.76 8.23
CA ASN A 36 -12.24 10.88 9.54
C ASN A 36 -10.72 10.79 9.45
N ARG A 37 -10.19 9.87 8.64
CA ARG A 37 -8.75 9.72 8.39
C ARG A 37 -8.18 10.99 7.74
N ALA A 38 -8.84 11.50 6.69
CA ALA A 38 -8.42 12.72 6.00
C ALA A 38 -8.41 13.94 6.94
N THR A 39 -9.50 14.12 7.71
CA THR A 39 -9.64 15.21 8.67
C THR A 39 -8.61 15.10 9.79
N LEU A 40 -8.38 13.90 10.33
CA LEU A 40 -7.40 13.67 11.38
C LEU A 40 -6.01 14.07 10.91
N PHE A 41 -5.54 13.53 9.77
CA PHE A 41 -4.21 13.86 9.23
C PHE A 41 -4.06 15.35 8.99
N ARG A 42 -5.00 16.00 8.29
CA ARG A 42 -4.90 17.45 8.04
C ARG A 42 -4.98 18.30 9.31
N GLY A 43 -5.71 17.83 10.32
CA GLY A 43 -5.86 18.52 11.60
C GLY A 43 -4.65 18.38 12.53
N SER A 44 -3.87 17.30 12.39
CA SER A 44 -2.74 16.99 13.28
C SER A 44 -1.36 17.16 12.65
N THR A 45 -1.26 17.33 11.32
CA THR A 45 0.02 17.35 10.60
C THR A 45 0.43 18.78 10.24
N THR A 46 1.64 19.19 10.63
CA THR A 46 2.25 20.44 10.19
C THR A 46 2.97 20.26 8.84
N PRO A 47 3.32 21.34 8.10
CA PRO A 47 4.10 21.20 6.88
C PRO A 47 5.42 20.43 7.03
N ASP A 48 6.08 20.54 8.19
CA ASP A 48 7.35 19.85 8.47
C ASP A 48 7.15 18.34 8.73
N ASP A 49 5.95 17.97 9.20
CA ASP A 49 5.53 16.61 9.48
C ASP A 49 4.84 15.94 8.27
N TRP A 50 4.71 16.64 7.15
CA TRP A 50 4.08 16.10 5.94
C TRP A 50 4.92 14.96 5.35
N ARG A 51 4.24 13.87 4.95
CA ARG A 51 4.91 12.61 4.62
C ARG A 51 4.80 12.21 3.15
N TRP A 52 3.71 12.57 2.46
CA TRP A 52 3.47 12.13 1.07
C TRP A 52 3.72 13.22 0.05
N PHE A 53 4.45 12.87 -1.00
CA PHE A 53 4.83 13.78 -2.06
C PHE A 53 4.56 13.12 -3.41
N GLN A 54 3.67 13.70 -4.19
CA GLN A 54 3.44 13.29 -5.57
C GLN A 54 4.60 13.78 -6.43
N VAL A 55 5.19 12.86 -7.18
CA VAL A 55 6.34 13.10 -8.05
C VAL A 55 5.89 13.38 -9.48
N ASP A 56 4.95 12.57 -9.96
CA ASP A 56 4.27 12.68 -11.25
C ASP A 56 2.89 11.98 -11.19
N ASP A 57 2.28 11.72 -12.35
CA ASP A 57 0.96 11.08 -12.45
C ASP A 57 0.96 9.60 -12.05
N THR A 58 2.13 8.99 -11.89
CA THR A 58 2.32 7.55 -11.65
C THR A 58 3.00 7.24 -10.31
N LEU A 59 3.64 8.22 -9.66
CA LEU A 59 4.42 7.98 -8.45
C LEU A 59 4.10 8.95 -7.32
N ILE A 60 3.85 8.39 -6.14
CA ILE A 60 3.87 9.09 -4.85
C ILE A 60 4.95 8.47 -3.98
N VAL A 61 5.72 9.30 -3.28
CA VAL A 61 6.70 8.86 -2.30
C VAL A 61 6.23 9.26 -0.91
N GLU A 62 6.25 8.32 0.03
CA GLU A 62 6.12 8.61 1.46
C GLU A 62 7.48 8.55 2.15
N ARG A 63 7.71 9.55 3.00
CA ARG A 63 8.71 9.51 4.06
C ARG A 63 7.99 9.19 5.38
N PRO A 64 8.04 7.94 5.86
CA PRO A 64 7.43 7.55 7.14
C PRO A 64 7.88 8.45 8.28
N ALA A 65 7.05 8.50 9.32
CA ALA A 65 7.41 9.28 10.51
C ALA A 65 8.67 8.66 11.15
N PRO A 66 9.59 9.48 11.71
CA PRO A 66 10.83 8.95 12.31
C PRO A 66 10.59 8.00 13.49
N ASP A 67 9.42 8.07 14.12
CA ASP A 67 8.97 7.26 15.24
C ASP A 67 8.03 6.12 14.83
N ASP A 68 7.89 5.84 13.52
CA ASP A 68 7.09 4.73 13.04
C ASP A 68 7.65 3.40 13.56
N VAL A 69 6.93 2.78 14.49
CA VAL A 69 7.36 1.53 15.14
C VAL A 69 7.12 0.28 14.28
N ILE A 70 6.34 0.41 13.19
CA ILE A 70 5.98 -0.69 12.30
C ILE A 70 7.06 -0.85 11.24
N PHE A 71 7.45 0.25 10.59
CA PHE A 71 8.41 0.23 9.48
C PHE A 71 9.77 0.86 9.84
N GLY A 72 9.82 1.73 10.85
CA GLY A 72 11.04 2.41 11.28
C GLY A 72 11.39 3.66 10.44
N PRO A 73 12.29 4.52 10.96
CA PRO A 73 12.76 5.73 10.27
C PRO A 73 13.56 5.44 8.98
N ASP A 74 13.94 4.19 8.78
CA ASP A 74 14.78 3.72 7.68
C ASP A 74 13.97 2.99 6.60
N THR A 75 12.68 3.31 6.49
CA THR A 75 11.84 2.83 5.41
C THR A 75 11.51 3.97 4.46
N ARG A 76 11.53 3.71 3.16
CA ARG A 76 10.89 4.56 2.15
C ARG A 76 9.72 3.81 1.55
N ILE A 77 8.63 4.52 1.26
CA ILE A 77 7.47 3.90 0.62
C ILE A 77 7.23 4.58 -0.73
N PHE A 78 7.08 3.76 -1.75
CA PHE A 78 6.81 4.18 -3.12
C PHE A 78 5.45 3.63 -3.52
N TYR A 79 4.53 4.49 -3.93
CA TYR A 79 3.23 4.10 -4.46
C TYR A 79 3.27 4.25 -5.97
N LEU A 80 3.36 3.12 -6.68
CA LEU A 80 3.37 3.05 -8.14
C LEU A 80 1.94 2.88 -8.61
N LEU A 81 1.30 4.00 -8.93
CA LEU A 81 -0.14 4.11 -9.14
C LEU A 81 -0.63 3.31 -10.35
N ASP A 82 0.15 3.32 -11.43
CA ASP A 82 -0.14 2.63 -12.69
C ASP A 82 0.15 1.13 -12.61
N GLN A 83 1.13 0.74 -11.80
CA GLN A 83 1.45 -0.66 -11.54
C GLN A 83 0.54 -1.30 -10.49
N GLY A 84 -0.18 -0.48 -9.71
CA GLY A 84 -1.08 -0.95 -8.67
C GLY A 84 -0.35 -1.69 -7.56
N ILE A 85 0.80 -1.16 -7.13
CA ILE A 85 1.58 -1.70 -6.02
C ILE A 85 2.11 -0.58 -5.13
N SER A 86 2.31 -0.88 -3.85
CA SER A 86 3.11 -0.05 -2.92
C SER A 86 4.37 -0.82 -2.56
N ILE A 87 5.53 -0.20 -2.61
CA ILE A 87 6.82 -0.81 -2.28
C ILE A 87 7.36 -0.11 -1.04
N LEU A 88 7.64 -0.89 -0.01
CA LEU A 88 8.41 -0.46 1.14
C LEU A 88 9.85 -0.95 0.95
N GLU A 89 10.79 -0.02 1.01
CA GLU A 89 12.23 -0.26 0.89
C GLU A 89 12.89 -0.08 2.26
N ASP A 90 13.65 -1.09 2.69
CA ASP A 90 14.55 -0.95 3.83
C ASP A 90 15.88 -0.32 3.37
N ILE A 91 16.05 0.98 3.63
CA ILE A 91 17.20 1.74 3.13
C ILE A 91 18.50 1.44 3.89
N ARG A 92 18.46 0.63 4.96
CA ARG A 92 19.66 0.21 5.70
C ARG A 92 20.36 -0.98 5.08
N TYR A 93 19.93 -1.49 3.92
CA TYR A 93 20.61 -2.58 3.22
C TYR A 93 22.13 -2.33 3.07
N PRO A 94 23.03 -3.29 3.44
CA PRO A 94 22.80 -4.69 3.81
C PRO A 94 22.68 -4.96 5.33
N ARG A 95 22.24 -4.01 6.16
CA ARG A 95 22.26 -4.12 7.63
C ARG A 95 21.04 -4.78 8.28
N THR A 96 20.03 -5.22 7.53
CA THR A 96 18.92 -6.00 8.08
C THR A 96 18.89 -7.38 7.42
N ASP A 97 18.73 -8.41 8.26
CA ASP A 97 18.53 -9.80 7.86
C ASP A 97 17.06 -10.11 7.55
N ARG A 98 16.18 -9.09 7.62
CA ARG A 98 14.74 -9.29 7.68
C ARG A 98 14.03 -9.12 6.35
N TRP A 99 14.28 -8.08 5.54
CA TRP A 99 13.74 -7.89 4.19
C TRP A 99 14.48 -6.78 3.46
N ARG A 100 14.52 -6.83 2.12
CA ARG A 100 14.95 -5.66 1.32
C ARG A 100 13.76 -4.89 0.78
N TRP A 101 12.73 -5.62 0.34
CA TRP A 101 11.52 -5.04 -0.21
C TRP A 101 10.27 -5.74 0.33
N TYR A 102 9.25 -4.96 0.65
CA TYR A 102 7.92 -5.44 0.99
C TYR A 102 6.91 -4.78 0.06
N ILE A 103 6.12 -5.56 -0.67
CA ILE A 103 5.27 -5.07 -1.75
C ILE A 103 3.81 -5.37 -1.42
N HIS A 104 2.97 -4.34 -1.32
CA HIS A 104 1.52 -4.49 -1.25
C HIS A 104 0.93 -4.46 -2.65
N LEU A 105 -0.02 -5.35 -2.96
CA LEU A 105 -0.91 -5.13 -4.10
C LEU A 105 -2.00 -4.13 -3.72
N ALA A 106 -2.25 -3.16 -4.61
CA ALA A 106 -3.19 -2.08 -4.35
C ALA A 106 -3.95 -1.62 -5.59
N ASP A 107 -5.13 -1.08 -5.39
CA ASP A 107 -5.80 -0.21 -6.36
C ASP A 107 -5.72 1.24 -5.86
N TYR A 108 -5.52 2.18 -6.78
CA TYR A 108 -5.44 3.60 -6.44
C TYR A 108 -6.55 4.39 -7.11
N ALA A 109 -7.19 5.26 -6.34
CA ALA A 109 -8.16 6.20 -6.86
C ALA A 109 -8.01 7.56 -6.18
N PHE A 110 -8.01 8.63 -6.96
CA PHE A 110 -8.08 9.98 -6.40
C PHE A 110 -9.53 10.27 -6.02
N ASN A 111 -9.75 10.67 -4.77
CA ASN A 111 -11.03 11.12 -4.25
C ASN A 111 -11.05 12.67 -4.27
N PRO A 112 -11.80 13.31 -5.18
CA PRO A 112 -11.83 14.76 -5.29
C PRO A 112 -12.57 15.45 -4.13
N ASP A 113 -13.54 14.78 -3.50
CA ASP A 113 -14.29 15.34 -2.37
C ASP A 113 -13.41 15.43 -1.11
N LEU A 114 -12.49 14.47 -0.98
CA LEU A 114 -11.51 14.43 0.10
C LEU A 114 -10.16 15.06 -0.26
N ASP A 115 -9.94 15.43 -1.52
CA ASP A 115 -8.66 15.92 -2.06
C ASP A 115 -7.48 15.01 -1.68
N CYS A 116 -7.64 13.70 -1.85
CA CYS A 116 -6.62 12.72 -1.50
C CYS A 116 -6.67 11.47 -2.37
N TRP A 117 -5.55 10.79 -2.49
CA TRP A 117 -5.47 9.43 -3.00
C TRP A 117 -5.98 8.43 -1.96
N VAL A 118 -6.73 7.44 -2.41
CA VAL A 118 -7.10 6.25 -1.63
C VAL A 118 -6.34 5.08 -2.23
N MET A 119 -5.49 4.45 -1.43
CA MET A 119 -4.88 3.17 -1.73
C MET A 119 -5.79 2.09 -1.13
N GLN A 120 -6.55 1.42 -1.98
CA GLN A 120 -7.32 0.26 -1.60
C GLN A 120 -6.39 -0.96 -1.56
N ASP A 121 -6.24 -1.52 -0.36
CA ASP A 121 -5.48 -2.74 -0.13
C ASP A 121 -6.14 -3.95 -0.81
N LEU A 122 -5.35 -4.78 -1.47
CA LEU A 122 -5.82 -5.99 -2.15
C LEU A 122 -5.43 -7.28 -1.41
N PHE A 123 -5.20 -7.18 -0.10
CA PHE A 123 -4.93 -8.25 0.86
C PHE A 123 -3.60 -8.97 0.67
N VAL A 124 -3.12 -9.13 -0.56
CA VAL A 124 -1.94 -9.93 -0.86
C VAL A 124 -0.68 -9.09 -0.85
N ASP A 125 0.30 -9.57 -0.08
CA ASP A 125 1.62 -8.96 0.01
C ASP A 125 2.70 -9.89 -0.55
N VAL A 126 3.77 -9.31 -1.07
CA VAL A 126 4.95 -10.01 -1.55
C VAL A 126 6.19 -9.48 -0.86
N PHE A 127 6.85 -10.36 -0.15
CA PHE A 127 8.14 -10.11 0.46
C PHE A 127 9.25 -10.49 -0.53
N VAL A 128 10.27 -9.65 -0.69
CA VAL A 128 11.46 -9.97 -1.50
C VAL A 128 12.71 -9.96 -0.63
N THR A 129 13.46 -11.05 -0.69
CA THR A 129 14.72 -11.22 0.05
C THR A 129 15.82 -10.27 -0.45
N PRO A 130 16.86 -10.04 0.36
CA PRO A 130 18.12 -9.39 -0.02
C PRO A 130 18.71 -9.74 -1.40
N ASP A 131 18.55 -10.99 -1.85
CA ASP A 131 19.07 -11.48 -3.13
C ASP A 131 18.24 -11.03 -4.35
N GLU A 132 17.12 -10.33 -4.12
CA GLU A 132 16.17 -9.79 -5.11
C GLU A 132 15.55 -10.82 -6.05
N ARG A 133 15.67 -12.10 -5.71
CA ARG A 133 15.20 -13.22 -6.56
C ARG A 133 14.26 -14.16 -5.83
N THR A 134 14.45 -14.33 -4.53
CA THR A 134 13.55 -15.13 -3.71
C THR A 134 12.41 -14.24 -3.18
N ASN A 135 11.19 -14.75 -3.21
CA ASN A 135 10.03 -14.06 -2.68
C ASN A 135 9.13 -15.00 -1.89
N GLN A 136 8.32 -14.41 -1.01
CA GLN A 136 7.26 -15.08 -0.27
C GLN A 136 5.96 -14.30 -0.49
N VAL A 137 4.89 -15.02 -0.81
CA VAL A 137 3.55 -14.45 -0.89
C VAL A 137 2.88 -14.61 0.47
N LEU A 138 2.33 -13.52 0.99
CA LEU A 138 1.68 -13.45 2.29
C LEU A 138 0.18 -13.14 2.12
N ASP A 139 -0.59 -13.39 3.18
CA ASP A 139 -1.98 -12.94 3.33
C ASP A 139 -2.97 -13.44 2.26
N LEU A 140 -2.66 -14.59 1.64
CA LEU A 140 -3.61 -15.30 0.76
C LEU A 140 -4.84 -15.83 1.51
N ASP A 141 -4.71 -16.10 2.80
CA ASP A 141 -5.82 -16.46 3.69
C ASP A 141 -6.75 -15.27 3.94
N ASP A 142 -6.21 -14.05 4.08
CA ASP A 142 -7.00 -12.83 4.14
C ASP A 142 -7.76 -12.57 2.82
N LEU A 143 -7.13 -12.80 1.67
CA LEU A 143 -7.82 -12.75 0.37
C LEU A 143 -8.97 -13.75 0.29
N ALA A 144 -8.75 -14.97 0.77
CA ALA A 144 -9.79 -16.01 0.81
C ALA A 144 -10.94 -15.60 1.75
N LEU A 145 -10.62 -15.10 2.94
CA LEU A 145 -11.60 -14.62 3.91
C LEU A 145 -12.40 -13.44 3.35
N ALA A 146 -11.76 -12.51 2.64
CA ALA A 146 -12.44 -11.39 1.99
C ALA A 146 -13.45 -11.87 0.93
N LEU A 147 -13.11 -12.92 0.18
CA LEU A 147 -14.05 -13.55 -0.75
C LEU A 147 -15.22 -14.23 -0.02
N ASP A 148 -14.94 -15.01 1.02
CA ASP A 148 -15.96 -15.73 1.81
C ASP A 148 -16.97 -14.76 2.44
N LEU A 149 -16.49 -13.60 2.90
CA LEU A 149 -17.31 -12.53 3.47
C LEU A 149 -17.98 -11.64 2.42
N SER A 150 -17.77 -11.90 1.12
CA SER A 150 -18.25 -11.05 0.02
C SER A 150 -17.77 -9.59 0.10
N LEU A 151 -16.60 -9.35 0.72
CA LEU A 151 -15.91 -8.07 0.64
C LEU A 151 -15.38 -7.80 -0.77
N ILE A 152 -15.00 -8.85 -1.48
CA ILE A 152 -14.59 -8.78 -2.88
C ILE A 152 -15.38 -9.78 -3.71
N THR A 153 -15.48 -9.50 -5.00
CA THR A 153 -16.14 -10.40 -5.95
C THR A 153 -15.19 -11.50 -6.42
N PRO A 154 -15.70 -12.67 -6.86
CA PRO A 154 -14.86 -13.71 -7.45
C PRO A 154 -14.02 -13.21 -8.65
N ALA A 155 -14.55 -12.25 -9.41
CA ALA A 155 -13.83 -11.63 -10.52
C ALA A 155 -12.63 -10.81 -10.02
N LYS A 156 -12.81 -9.98 -8.98
CA LYS A 156 -11.72 -9.22 -8.35
C LYS A 156 -10.70 -10.15 -7.69
N THR A 157 -11.12 -11.22 -7.01
CA THR A 157 -10.18 -12.25 -6.49
C THR A 157 -9.33 -12.84 -7.61
N SER A 158 -9.95 -13.20 -8.74
CA SER A 158 -9.22 -13.76 -9.90
C SER A 158 -8.23 -12.76 -10.50
N GLU A 159 -8.59 -11.47 -10.52
CA GLU A 159 -7.70 -10.38 -10.95
C GLU A 159 -6.50 -10.25 -10.01
N ILE A 160 -6.73 -10.23 -8.69
CA ILE A 160 -5.67 -10.15 -7.67
C ILE A 160 -4.69 -11.31 -7.84
N LEU A 161 -5.17 -12.55 -7.93
CA LEU A 161 -4.31 -13.72 -8.13
C LEU A 161 -3.45 -13.65 -9.40
N ARG A 162 -4.00 -13.13 -10.51
CA ARG A 162 -3.24 -12.95 -11.76
C ARG A 162 -2.19 -11.85 -11.64
N ARG A 163 -2.50 -10.77 -10.93
CA ARG A 163 -1.55 -9.68 -10.64
C ARG A 163 -0.42 -10.16 -9.74
N THR A 164 -0.74 -10.93 -8.69
CA THR A 164 0.25 -11.57 -7.83
C THR A 164 1.19 -12.47 -8.64
N GLU A 165 0.65 -13.35 -9.48
CA GLU A 165 1.46 -14.21 -10.36
C GLU A 165 2.35 -13.38 -11.30
N THR A 166 1.81 -12.31 -11.89
CA THR A 166 2.59 -11.42 -12.77
C THR A 166 3.76 -10.81 -12.02
N LEU A 167 3.52 -10.25 -10.82
CA LEU A 167 4.55 -9.65 -9.97
C LEU A 167 5.65 -10.66 -9.60
N ILE A 168 5.27 -11.88 -9.19
CA ILE A 168 6.23 -12.96 -8.88
C ILE A 168 7.13 -13.26 -10.08
N TRP A 169 6.56 -13.34 -11.29
CA TRP A 169 7.34 -13.58 -12.50
C TRP A 169 8.28 -12.44 -12.85
N GLN A 170 7.87 -11.19 -12.66
CA GLN A 170 8.73 -10.03 -12.88
C GLN A 170 9.93 -10.07 -11.93
N ILE A 171 9.71 -10.34 -10.64
CA ILE A 171 10.77 -10.51 -9.65
C ILE A 171 11.71 -11.66 -10.05
N ALA A 172 11.16 -12.83 -10.38
CA ALA A 172 11.95 -14.00 -10.76
C ALA A 172 12.81 -13.79 -12.02
N ARG A 173 12.40 -12.89 -12.92
CA ARG A 173 13.14 -12.50 -14.13
C ARG A 173 14.19 -11.43 -13.89
N GLY A 174 14.27 -10.86 -12.67
CA GLY A 174 15.16 -9.76 -12.34
C GLY A 174 14.70 -8.42 -12.92
N GLU A 175 13.40 -8.27 -13.19
CA GLU A 175 12.78 -7.02 -13.62
C GLU A 175 12.47 -6.08 -12.43
N PHE A 176 12.79 -6.52 -11.21
CA PHE A 176 12.59 -5.81 -9.95
C PHE A 176 13.96 -5.55 -9.25
N PRO A 177 14.18 -4.37 -8.62
CA PRO A 177 13.27 -3.23 -8.50
C PRO A 177 13.00 -2.58 -9.87
N PHE A 178 11.79 -2.05 -10.04
CA PHE A 178 11.39 -1.40 -11.29
C PHE A 178 12.22 -0.12 -11.50
N GLU A 179 12.49 0.26 -12.76
CA GLU A 179 13.33 1.43 -13.11
C GLU A 179 12.86 2.76 -12.48
N ALA A 180 11.62 2.82 -11.99
CA ALA A 180 10.99 3.98 -11.36
C ALA A 180 11.26 4.10 -9.84
N VAL A 181 11.93 3.13 -9.22
CA VAL A 181 12.25 3.08 -7.78
C VAL A 181 13.70 3.49 -7.53
#